data_AF-A0A652YIW1-F1
#
_entry.id   AF-A0A652YIW1-F1
#
_cell.length_a   1.000
_cell.length_b   1.000
_cell.length_c   1.000
_cell.angle_alpha   90.00
_cell.angle_beta   90.00
_cell.angle_gamma   90.00
#
_symmetry.space_group_name_H-M   'P 1'
#
loop_
_entity.id
_entity.type
_entity.pdbx_description
1 polymer ?
#
loop_
_entity_poly.entity_id
_entity_poly.type
_entity_poly.pdbx_seq_one_letter_code
_entity_poly.pdbx_strand_id
1 'polypeptide(L)'
;MKPVSSSVRARLEDRPETVRFKNRFALPIVTTTPLEAMIEDLLFIRDILDAAGVEYLLVRGNDERAVIAVNWANRKKLRRALIDGCQNTPFYSKTLDAKKSPALLIADGALSSTPKARIFRLFRPRVHLASGLNYGANIGLQIELWSMSDSEIVLPIENSLTRRTVRPEEAVRGTVERFGRVWPTIENMFAAHASDINFDIDLVFSWVDGSSEEFQAQRALRMQNYIVGEGDESAARFRQIDELKYALRSVHMYAPWIRRIFVATDSDRPAWLADDPRVTFMPSEKFFADPSVLPTHNSQAVECQLHHIPGLSEHFLYSNDDMFFGRSVGPDMFFSPGGISMFIEADTRIGLGHNDDDRSGFENAARVNRRLLQERFGLMTTRHLEHAATPLRKSVMAEMEREFADDFAATAASTFRASTNISVTNSLYHYYALMSGRSVVQKSATVKYVDTTVKAGLRQMNSLLKDRSMDFFCLNDGSEPEIDLELRTRKVTEFLENYYPVKAPWEA
;
A
#
# COMPACT_ATOMS: atom_id res chain seq x y z
N MET A 1 31.57 9.21 3.49
CA MET A 1 31.41 7.80 3.90
C MET A 1 32.79 7.30 4.33
N LYS A 2 32.92 6.57 5.44
CA LYS A 2 34.23 5.96 5.77
C LYS A 2 34.52 4.83 4.75
N PRO A 3 35.74 4.72 4.22
CA PRO A 3 36.11 3.60 3.37
C PRO A 3 36.04 2.28 4.16
N VAL A 4 35.53 1.22 3.53
CA VAL A 4 35.46 -0.13 4.13
C VAL A 4 36.88 -0.67 4.31
N SER A 5 37.15 -1.35 5.41
CA SER A 5 38.48 -1.95 5.65
C SER A 5 38.81 -2.99 4.58
N SER A 6 40.09 -3.08 4.18
CA SER A 6 40.53 -3.99 3.10
C SER A 6 40.21 -5.47 3.37
N SER A 7 40.26 -5.90 4.62
CA SER A 7 39.95 -7.28 5.03
C SER A 7 38.46 -7.61 5.01
N VAL A 8 37.59 -6.68 5.40
CA VAL A 8 36.14 -6.84 5.27
C VAL A 8 35.72 -6.75 3.80
N ARG A 9 36.38 -5.86 3.05
CA ARG A 9 36.17 -5.69 1.62
C ARG A 9 36.43 -6.98 0.84
N ALA A 10 37.59 -7.60 1.01
CA ALA A 10 37.91 -8.87 0.35
C ALA A 10 36.87 -9.96 0.66
N ARG A 11 36.51 -10.11 1.94
CA ARG A 11 35.51 -11.11 2.37
C ARG A 11 34.11 -10.91 1.80
N LEU A 12 33.71 -9.68 1.51
CA LEU A 12 32.42 -9.41 0.89
C LEU A 12 32.52 -9.45 -0.64
N GLU A 13 33.59 -8.94 -1.26
CA GLU A 13 33.76 -8.94 -2.73
C GLU A 13 33.78 -10.34 -3.33
N ASP A 14 34.32 -11.33 -2.61
CA ASP A 14 34.41 -12.72 -3.10
C ASP A 14 33.09 -13.52 -2.97
N ARG A 15 32.02 -12.91 -2.42
CA ARG A 15 30.77 -13.61 -2.14
C ARG A 15 29.76 -13.45 -3.27
N PRO A 16 29.28 -14.56 -3.89
CA PRO A 16 28.37 -14.50 -5.03
C PRO A 16 27.02 -13.86 -4.69
N GLU A 17 26.60 -13.88 -3.43
CA GLU A 17 25.35 -13.30 -2.93
C GLU A 17 25.43 -11.79 -2.66
N THR A 18 26.57 -11.14 -2.87
CA THR A 18 26.72 -9.70 -2.63
C THR A 18 26.96 -8.93 -3.94
N VAL A 19 26.42 -7.72 -3.99
CA VAL A 19 26.57 -6.81 -5.13
C VAL A 19 26.99 -5.43 -4.65
N ARG A 20 27.50 -4.59 -5.56
CA ARG A 20 27.84 -3.19 -5.27
C ARG A 20 26.72 -2.27 -5.73
N PHE A 21 26.22 -1.43 -4.82
CA PHE A 21 25.20 -0.43 -5.15
C PHE A 21 25.38 0.85 -4.33
N LYS A 22 25.39 2.01 -5.00
CA LYS A 22 25.60 3.34 -4.37
C LYS A 22 26.78 3.35 -3.38
N ASN A 23 27.92 2.77 -3.79
CA ASN A 23 29.15 2.59 -3.01
C ASN A 23 29.06 1.69 -1.76
N ARG A 24 27.97 0.94 -1.58
CA ARG A 24 27.80 -0.04 -0.51
C ARG A 24 27.79 -1.46 -1.06
N PHE A 25 28.05 -2.42 -0.19
CA PHE A 25 27.67 -3.80 -0.42
C PHE A 25 26.17 -3.95 -0.17
N ALA A 26 25.49 -4.71 -1.00
CA ALA A 26 24.07 -4.98 -0.92
C ALA A 26 23.80 -6.45 -1.26
N LEU A 27 22.62 -6.95 -0.89
CA LEU A 27 22.09 -8.22 -1.38
C LEU A 27 21.19 -7.97 -2.60
N PRO A 28 21.12 -8.91 -3.57
CA PRO A 28 20.15 -8.81 -4.64
C PRO A 28 18.72 -9.00 -4.09
N ILE A 29 17.78 -8.17 -4.55
CA ILE A 29 16.35 -8.45 -4.39
C ILE A 29 15.98 -9.41 -5.52
N VAL A 30 15.49 -10.59 -5.15
CA VAL A 30 14.97 -11.59 -6.09
C VAL A 30 13.48 -11.75 -5.88
N THR A 31 13.08 -12.11 -4.66
CA THR A 31 11.67 -12.38 -4.30
C THR A 31 11.21 -11.65 -3.05
N THR A 32 12.09 -10.91 -2.37
CA THR A 32 11.77 -10.36 -1.05
C THR A 32 11.07 -9.01 -1.16
N THR A 33 9.89 -8.92 -0.54
CA THR A 33 9.19 -7.66 -0.28
C THR A 33 9.93 -6.82 0.78
N PRO A 34 9.61 -5.52 0.92
CA PRO A 34 10.15 -4.69 2.00
C PRO A 34 9.89 -5.27 3.40
N LEU A 35 8.71 -5.85 3.65
CA LEU A 35 8.35 -6.42 4.93
C LEU A 35 9.15 -7.70 5.22
N GLU A 36 9.22 -8.62 4.26
CA GLU A 36 10.01 -9.86 4.40
C GLU A 36 11.49 -9.56 4.62
N ALA A 37 12.05 -8.60 3.88
CA ALA A 37 13.44 -8.15 4.06
C ALA A 37 13.70 -7.63 5.48
N MET A 38 12.73 -6.91 6.08
CA MET A 38 12.82 -6.45 7.47
C MET A 38 12.74 -7.63 8.45
N ILE A 39 11.82 -8.57 8.25
CA ILE A 39 11.66 -9.77 9.09
C ILE A 39 12.92 -10.63 9.05
N GLU A 40 13.49 -10.86 7.87
CA GLU A 40 14.77 -11.57 7.71
C GLU A 40 15.90 -10.89 8.48
N ASP A 41 15.99 -9.55 8.44
CA ASP A 41 17.00 -8.80 9.19
C ASP A 41 16.77 -8.93 10.70
N LEU A 42 15.51 -8.86 11.13
CA LEU A 42 15.11 -8.99 12.54
C LEU A 42 15.48 -10.36 13.11
N LEU A 43 15.14 -11.43 12.40
CA LEU A 43 15.46 -12.80 12.79
C LEU A 43 16.97 -13.07 12.78
N PHE A 44 17.69 -12.56 11.77
CA PHE A 44 19.15 -12.68 11.72
C PHE A 44 19.83 -12.00 12.93
N ILE A 45 19.40 -10.77 13.27
CA ILE A 45 19.96 -10.07 14.43
C ILE A 45 19.62 -10.80 15.73
N ARG A 46 18.40 -11.31 15.87
CA ARG A 46 17.99 -12.12 17.02
C ARG A 46 18.92 -13.33 17.21
N ASP A 47 19.18 -14.10 16.16
CA ASP A 47 20.04 -15.29 16.24
C ASP A 47 21.46 -14.93 16.70
N ILE A 48 22.00 -13.77 16.28
CA ILE A 48 23.29 -13.25 16.77
C ILE A 48 23.24 -12.94 18.27
N LEU A 49 22.16 -12.30 18.74
CA LEU A 49 22.03 -11.93 20.14
C LEU A 49 21.88 -13.16 21.03
N ASP A 50 21.06 -14.12 20.60
CA ASP A 50 20.85 -15.41 21.29
C ASP A 50 22.18 -16.18 21.40
N ALA A 51 22.92 -16.33 20.29
CA ALA A 51 24.20 -17.04 20.27
C ALA A 51 25.28 -16.37 21.15
N ALA A 52 25.25 -15.03 21.25
CA ALA A 52 26.17 -14.28 22.11
C ALA A 52 25.70 -14.15 23.58
N GLY A 53 24.51 -14.65 23.91
CA GLY A 53 23.86 -14.46 25.21
C GLY A 53 23.67 -12.99 25.57
N VAL A 54 23.39 -12.13 24.59
CA VAL A 54 23.02 -10.73 24.84
C VAL A 54 21.54 -10.70 25.16
N GLU A 55 21.19 -10.30 26.38
CA GLU A 55 19.79 -10.12 26.74
C GLU A 55 19.17 -8.91 26.02
N TYR A 56 17.94 -9.09 25.54
CA TYR A 56 17.18 -8.05 24.86
C TYR A 56 15.69 -8.17 25.17
N LEU A 57 14.95 -7.13 24.78
CA LEU A 57 13.50 -7.11 24.71
C LEU A 57 13.09 -6.73 23.29
N LEU A 58 12.08 -7.40 22.76
CA LEU A 58 11.32 -6.89 21.62
C LEU A 58 10.27 -5.91 22.14
N VAL A 59 10.25 -4.70 21.59
CA VAL A 59 9.25 -3.66 21.92
C VAL A 59 8.73 -3.00 20.65
N ARG A 60 7.56 -2.36 20.75
CA ARG A 60 6.89 -1.67 19.64
C ARG A 60 7.16 -0.17 19.72
N GLY A 61 7.84 0.39 18.72
CA GLY A 61 8.03 1.84 18.59
C GLY A 61 6.71 2.58 18.30
N ASN A 62 6.75 3.92 18.33
CA ASN A 62 5.56 4.75 18.08
C ASN A 62 5.03 4.63 16.64
N ASP A 63 5.87 4.22 15.68
CA ASP A 63 5.52 3.93 14.29
C ASP A 63 5.26 2.42 14.06
N GLU A 64 4.88 1.70 15.12
CA GLU A 64 4.71 0.24 15.16
C GLU A 64 5.95 -0.60 14.84
N ARG A 65 7.10 0.03 14.58
CA ARG A 65 8.33 -0.63 14.21
C ARG A 65 8.79 -1.59 15.30
N ALA A 66 9.29 -2.75 14.88
CA ALA A 66 10.02 -3.66 15.76
C ALA A 66 11.32 -3.02 16.27
N VAL A 67 11.43 -2.91 17.58
CA VAL A 67 12.61 -2.37 18.27
C VAL A 67 13.19 -3.45 19.18
N ILE A 68 14.49 -3.68 19.08
CA ILE A 68 15.24 -4.50 20.03
C ILE A 68 15.86 -3.57 21.08
N ALA A 69 15.36 -3.63 22.31
CA ALA A 69 15.92 -2.90 23.44
C ALA A 69 16.97 -3.75 24.16
N VAL A 70 18.16 -3.19 24.37
CA VAL A 70 19.30 -3.83 25.05
C VAL A 70 19.76 -2.94 26.20
N ASN A 71 20.17 -3.52 27.32
CA ASN A 71 20.74 -2.73 28.42
C ASN A 71 22.04 -2.01 27.96
N TRP A 72 22.14 -0.71 28.22
CA TRP A 72 23.29 0.15 27.94
C TRP A 72 24.60 -0.39 28.54
N ALA A 73 24.52 -1.09 29.68
CA ALA A 73 25.67 -1.79 30.27
C ALA A 73 26.27 -2.82 29.30
N ASN A 74 25.42 -3.50 28.51
CA ASN A 74 25.80 -4.53 27.55
C ASN A 74 26.25 -3.98 26.19
N ARG A 75 26.34 -2.66 25.98
CA ARG A 75 26.68 -2.04 24.68
C ARG A 75 27.99 -2.55 24.06
N LYS A 76 29.01 -2.86 24.88
CA LYS A 76 30.29 -3.43 24.38
C LYS A 76 30.11 -4.87 23.91
N LYS A 77 29.34 -5.67 24.65
CA LYS A 77 29.00 -7.07 24.32
C LYS A 77 28.15 -7.11 23.05
N LEU A 78 27.10 -6.29 22.97
CA LEU A 78 26.27 -6.11 21.78
C LEU A 78 27.11 -5.73 20.56
N ARG A 79 27.99 -4.73 20.69
CA ARG A 79 28.88 -4.32 19.60
C ARG A 79 29.74 -5.48 19.11
N ARG A 80 30.35 -6.24 20.03
CA ARG A 80 31.19 -7.39 19.67
C ARG A 80 30.36 -8.46 18.95
N ALA A 81 29.22 -8.85 19.51
CA ALA A 81 28.32 -9.84 18.92
C ALA A 81 27.91 -9.47 17.49
N LEU A 82 27.49 -8.22 17.28
CA LEU A 82 27.10 -7.73 15.95
C LEU A 82 28.27 -7.67 14.98
N ILE A 83 29.46 -7.23 15.41
CA ILE A 83 30.66 -7.25 14.57
C ILE A 83 30.95 -8.69 14.12
N ASP A 84 31.01 -9.62 15.06
CA ASP A 84 31.42 -11.00 14.81
C ASP A 84 30.35 -11.74 13.96
N GLY A 85 29.08 -11.57 14.27
CA GLY A 85 27.97 -12.18 13.52
C GLY A 85 27.76 -11.58 12.13
N CYS A 86 28.11 -10.32 11.90
CA CYS A 86 27.97 -9.66 10.60
C CYS A 86 29.24 -9.71 9.73
N GLN A 87 30.29 -10.45 10.09
CA GLN A 87 31.56 -10.47 9.33
C GLN A 87 31.38 -10.83 7.85
N ASN A 88 30.38 -11.66 7.55
CA ASN A 88 30.14 -12.25 6.23
C ASN A 88 28.88 -11.68 5.56
N THR A 89 28.33 -10.58 6.06
CA THR A 89 27.05 -10.05 5.59
C THR A 89 27.06 -8.53 5.61
N PRO A 90 26.55 -7.84 4.57
CA PRO A 90 26.67 -6.39 4.45
C PRO A 90 25.65 -5.64 5.33
N PHE A 91 25.75 -5.81 6.65
CA PHE A 91 24.92 -5.08 7.61
C PHE A 91 25.49 -3.70 7.89
N TYR A 92 24.63 -2.69 7.84
CA TYR A 92 24.97 -1.31 8.15
C TYR A 92 24.18 -0.82 9.36
N SER A 93 24.82 0.02 10.16
CA SER A 93 24.20 0.74 11.27
C SER A 93 24.12 2.23 10.95
N LYS A 94 22.91 2.79 11.01
CA LYS A 94 22.65 4.23 10.91
C LYS A 94 22.24 4.77 12.28
N THR A 95 23.01 5.71 12.83
CA THR A 95 22.67 6.39 14.09
C THR A 95 21.53 7.39 13.87
N LEU A 96 20.51 7.36 14.73
CA LEU A 96 19.33 8.24 14.62
C LEU A 96 19.36 9.42 15.59
N ASP A 97 20.01 9.27 16.75
CA ASP A 97 20.11 10.29 17.81
C ASP A 97 21.37 11.17 17.69
N ALA A 98 21.96 11.24 16.49
CA ALA A 98 23.13 12.07 16.20
C ALA A 98 23.00 12.76 14.83
N LYS A 99 23.24 14.08 14.79
CA LYS A 99 23.15 14.87 13.55
C LYS A 99 24.16 14.40 12.50
N LYS A 100 23.70 14.26 11.26
CA LYS A 100 24.52 13.96 10.05
C LYS A 100 25.43 12.73 10.19
N SER A 101 24.97 11.66 10.84
CA SER A 101 25.74 10.42 10.98
C SER A 101 25.63 9.53 9.73
N PRO A 102 26.75 9.20 9.05
CA PRO A 102 26.72 8.26 7.94
C PRO A 102 26.42 6.84 8.45
N ALA A 103 25.82 6.00 7.59
CA ALA A 103 25.72 4.58 7.87
C ALA A 103 27.12 3.94 7.88
N LEU A 104 27.41 3.13 8.91
CA LEU A 104 28.68 2.42 9.08
C LEU A 104 28.47 0.93 8.81
N LEU A 105 29.41 0.30 8.11
CA LEU A 105 29.40 -1.16 7.95
C LEU A 105 29.76 -1.79 9.30
N ILE A 106 28.88 -2.64 9.84
CA ILE A 106 29.04 -3.20 11.19
C ILE A 106 30.34 -4.00 11.31
N ALA A 107 30.66 -4.77 10.27
CA ALA A 107 31.88 -5.58 10.21
C ALA A 107 33.19 -4.76 10.32
N ASP A 108 33.17 -3.44 10.03
CA ASP A 108 34.33 -2.54 10.24
C ASP A 108 34.55 -2.14 11.71
N GLY A 109 33.76 -2.66 12.65
CA GLY A 109 34.06 -2.57 14.08
C GLY A 109 33.30 -1.50 14.86
N ALA A 110 32.39 -0.75 14.23
CA ALA A 110 31.65 0.33 14.88
C ALA A 110 30.19 0.40 14.44
N LEU A 111 29.29 0.59 15.42
CA LEU A 111 27.86 0.83 15.19
C LEU A 111 27.52 2.33 15.04
N SER A 112 28.38 3.22 15.56
CA SER A 112 28.22 4.66 15.47
C SER A 112 29.58 5.36 15.50
N SER A 113 29.64 6.56 14.92
CA SER A 113 30.75 7.49 15.11
C SER A 113 30.72 8.17 16.49
N THR A 114 29.60 8.10 17.21
CA THR A 114 29.40 8.75 18.51
C THR A 114 29.29 7.70 19.61
N PRO A 115 30.16 7.71 20.63
CA PRO A 115 30.13 6.71 21.71
C PRO A 115 28.90 6.85 22.64
N LYS A 116 28.19 7.98 22.57
CA LYS A 116 26.97 8.27 23.34
C LYS A 116 25.68 7.87 22.61
N ALA A 117 25.76 7.40 21.36
CA ALA A 117 24.58 7.02 20.59
C ALA A 117 23.83 5.87 21.26
N ARG A 118 22.51 5.99 21.34
CA ARG A 118 21.59 5.03 21.96
C ARG A 118 20.59 4.45 20.98
N ILE A 119 20.41 5.06 19.81
CA ILE A 119 19.42 4.60 18.81
C ILE A 119 20.11 4.33 17.48
N PHE A 120 20.04 3.07 17.04
CA PHE A 120 20.62 2.59 15.79
C PHE A 120 19.56 1.98 14.91
N ARG A 121 19.61 2.24 13.61
CA ARG A 121 18.86 1.49 12.62
C ARG A 121 19.78 0.54 11.90
N LEU A 122 19.55 -0.75 12.08
CA LEU A 122 20.31 -1.80 11.42
C LEU A 122 19.58 -2.25 10.16
N PHE A 123 20.30 -2.42 9.07
CA PHE A 123 19.73 -2.86 7.81
C PHE A 123 20.78 -3.50 6.92
N ARG A 124 20.38 -4.51 6.13
CA ARG A 124 21.13 -4.93 4.94
C ARG A 124 20.60 -4.17 3.73
N PRO A 125 21.42 -3.37 3.03
CA PRO A 125 21.02 -2.82 1.75
C PRO A 125 20.63 -3.96 0.82
N ARG A 126 19.46 -3.86 0.20
CA ARG A 126 19.03 -4.79 -0.85
C ARG A 126 18.73 -4.01 -2.12
N VAL A 127 19.00 -4.60 -3.29
CA VAL A 127 18.77 -3.93 -4.58
C VAL A 127 18.31 -4.91 -5.66
N HIS A 128 17.28 -4.56 -6.41
CA HIS A 128 16.97 -5.18 -7.69
C HIS A 128 17.72 -4.41 -8.78
N LEU A 129 18.86 -4.95 -9.25
CA LEU A 129 19.82 -4.24 -10.09
C LEU A 129 19.21 -3.67 -11.37
N ALA A 130 18.34 -4.43 -12.05
CA ALA A 130 17.73 -4.00 -13.30
C ALA A 130 16.83 -2.76 -13.11
N SER A 131 16.00 -2.76 -12.06
CA SER A 131 15.04 -1.67 -11.81
C SER A 131 15.56 -0.51 -10.97
N GLY A 132 16.66 -0.71 -10.24
CA GLY A 132 17.13 0.21 -9.21
C GLY A 132 16.27 0.27 -7.92
N LEU A 133 15.19 -0.53 -7.80
CA LEU A 133 14.48 -0.72 -6.52
C LEU A 133 15.49 -1.12 -5.45
N ASN A 134 15.44 -0.46 -4.31
CA ASN A 134 16.37 -0.74 -3.23
C ASN A 134 15.72 -0.54 -1.86
N TYR A 135 16.12 -1.39 -0.92
CA TYR A 135 15.75 -1.29 0.48
C TYR A 135 16.94 -0.81 1.29
N GLY A 136 16.69 0.09 2.22
CA GLY A 136 17.74 0.68 3.03
C GLY A 136 17.31 0.91 4.47
N ALA A 137 17.87 1.95 5.07
CA ALA A 137 17.61 2.27 6.47
C ALA A 137 16.14 2.61 6.76
N ASN A 138 15.29 2.92 5.79
CA ASN A 138 13.86 3.18 6.04
C ASN A 138 13.13 1.96 6.60
N ILE A 139 13.43 0.76 6.09
CA ILE A 139 12.81 -0.50 6.52
C ILE A 139 13.60 -1.23 7.62
N GLY A 140 14.76 -0.71 8.01
CA GLY A 140 15.63 -1.36 8.99
C GLY A 140 14.99 -1.47 10.37
N LEU A 141 15.33 -2.54 11.09
CA LEU A 141 15.00 -2.72 12.51
C LEU A 141 15.76 -1.71 13.36
N GLN A 142 15.18 -1.36 14.51
CA GLN A 142 15.81 -0.43 15.43
C GLN A 142 16.40 -1.17 16.63
N ILE A 143 17.60 -0.78 17.03
CA ILE A 143 18.18 -1.15 18.32
C ILE A 143 18.21 0.09 19.20
N GLU A 144 17.75 -0.08 20.44
CA GLU A 144 17.80 0.94 21.46
C GLU A 144 18.61 0.47 22.67
N LEU A 145 19.47 1.35 23.18
CA LEU A 145 20.20 1.11 24.41
C LEU A 145 19.51 1.78 25.58
N TRP A 146 18.86 0.99 26.43
CA TRP A 146 18.14 1.44 27.61
C TRP A 146 19.06 1.42 28.83
N SER A 147 19.02 2.44 29.68
CA SER A 147 19.77 2.40 30.95
C SER A 147 18.87 1.72 31.97
N MET A 148 19.25 0.55 32.46
CA MET A 148 18.45 -0.20 33.44
C MET A 148 19.25 -0.29 34.74
N SER A 149 18.64 0.16 35.83
CA SER A 149 19.17 0.12 37.20
C SER A 149 18.09 -0.40 38.16
N ASP A 150 18.45 -0.64 39.42
CA ASP A 150 17.51 -1.11 40.44
C ASP A 150 16.43 -0.08 40.80
N SER A 151 16.65 1.20 40.51
CA SER A 151 15.72 2.29 40.82
C SER A 151 14.95 2.81 39.61
N GLU A 152 15.53 2.74 38.41
CA GLU A 152 14.89 3.25 37.20
C GLU A 152 15.35 2.54 35.92
N ILE A 153 14.44 2.48 34.95
CA ILE A 153 14.70 2.15 33.55
C ILE A 153 14.49 3.42 32.72
N VAL A 154 15.54 3.86 32.03
CA VAL A 154 15.53 5.07 31.19
C VAL A 154 15.75 4.72 29.74
N LEU A 155 14.74 4.98 28.91
CA LEU A 155 14.74 4.79 27.47
C LEU A 155 15.38 5.99 26.76
N PRO A 156 15.91 5.81 25.54
CA PRO A 156 16.34 6.94 24.72
C PRO A 156 15.16 7.71 24.11
N ILE A 157 14.03 7.05 23.87
CA ILE A 157 12.79 7.60 23.33
C ILE A 157 11.58 6.84 23.92
N GLU A 158 10.43 7.49 23.98
CA GLU A 158 9.17 6.83 24.33
C GLU A 158 8.76 5.83 23.25
N ASN A 159 8.05 4.79 23.65
CA ASN A 159 7.51 3.77 22.75
C ASN A 159 5.98 3.68 22.91
N SER A 160 5.35 2.75 22.17
CA SER A 160 3.88 2.65 22.12
C SER A 160 3.20 2.45 23.48
N LEU A 161 3.91 1.93 24.49
CA LEU A 161 3.34 1.63 25.81
C LEU A 161 3.91 2.51 26.93
N THR A 162 5.21 2.79 26.89
CA THR A 162 5.96 3.29 28.05
C THR A 162 6.51 4.69 27.85
N ARG A 163 6.56 5.45 28.95
CA ARG A 163 7.25 6.74 29.03
C ARG A 163 8.77 6.54 28.99
N ARG A 164 9.51 7.64 28.87
CA ARG A 164 10.97 7.60 28.80
C ARG A 164 11.61 7.07 30.09
N THR A 165 11.01 7.30 31.25
CA THR A 165 11.47 6.77 32.53
C THR A 165 10.37 5.91 33.13
N VAL A 166 10.71 4.68 33.50
CA VAL A 166 9.81 3.66 34.03
C VAL A 166 10.43 3.08 35.30
N ARG A 167 9.61 2.75 36.30
CA ARG A 167 10.12 2.06 37.49
C ARG A 167 10.35 0.58 37.18
N PRO A 168 11.43 -0.06 37.65
CA PRO A 168 11.73 -1.45 37.29
C PRO A 168 10.59 -2.43 37.63
N GLU A 169 9.87 -2.20 38.72
CA GLU A 169 8.72 -3.01 39.14
C GLU A 169 7.50 -2.90 38.19
N GLU A 170 7.39 -1.83 37.40
CA GLU A 170 6.32 -1.66 36.41
C GLU A 170 6.65 -2.36 35.09
N ALA A 171 7.93 -2.59 34.80
CA ALA A 171 8.40 -3.25 33.58
C ALA A 171 8.40 -4.78 33.72
N VAL A 172 7.23 -5.35 34.06
CA VAL A 172 7.02 -6.80 34.24
C VAL A 172 7.42 -7.54 32.97
N ARG A 173 8.29 -8.55 33.11
CA ARG A 173 8.79 -9.33 31.96
C ARG A 173 7.72 -10.29 31.47
N GLY A 174 7.60 -10.39 30.15
CA GLY A 174 6.71 -11.32 29.48
C GLY A 174 7.31 -11.86 28.18
N THR A 175 6.50 -12.58 27.44
CA THR A 175 6.87 -13.09 26.11
C THR A 175 5.77 -12.83 25.10
N VAL A 176 6.13 -12.72 23.83
CA VAL A 176 5.17 -12.60 22.71
C VAL A 176 5.61 -13.49 21.55
N GLU A 177 4.66 -14.15 20.88
CA GLU A 177 4.93 -14.83 19.62
C GLU A 177 4.78 -13.84 18.45
N ARG A 178 5.85 -13.62 17.69
CA ARG A 178 5.87 -12.78 16.49
C ARG A 178 6.86 -13.35 15.48
N PHE A 179 6.52 -13.27 14.20
CA PHE A 179 7.42 -13.70 13.11
C PHE A 179 7.91 -15.14 13.27
N GLY A 180 7.03 -16.05 13.74
CA GLY A 180 7.33 -17.47 13.94
C GLY A 180 8.30 -17.77 15.10
N ARG A 181 8.50 -16.83 16.03
CA ARG A 181 9.35 -17.02 17.21
C ARG A 181 8.73 -16.41 18.47
N VAL A 182 9.10 -16.94 19.63
CA VAL A 182 8.79 -16.34 20.95
C VAL A 182 9.86 -15.32 21.31
N TRP A 183 9.47 -14.11 21.70
CA TRP A 183 10.37 -13.01 22.02
C TRP A 183 10.21 -12.58 23.48
N PRO A 184 11.31 -12.30 24.22
CA PRO A 184 11.21 -11.61 25.49
C PRO A 184 10.67 -10.19 25.26
N THR A 185 9.74 -9.74 26.07
CA THR A 185 9.14 -8.40 25.99
C THR A 185 8.75 -7.91 27.40
N ILE A 186 8.05 -6.77 27.46
CA ILE A 186 7.37 -6.28 28.66
C ILE A 186 5.89 -6.64 28.52
N GLU A 187 5.24 -6.99 29.63
CA GLU A 187 3.81 -7.28 29.67
C GLU A 187 3.00 -6.15 28.99
N ASN A 188 1.95 -6.52 28.25
CA ASN A 188 1.07 -5.62 27.49
C ASN A 188 1.73 -4.80 26.35
N MET A 189 3.03 -4.97 26.07
CA MET A 189 3.73 -4.26 24.97
C MET A 189 3.07 -4.48 23.59
N PHE A 190 2.54 -5.68 23.38
CA PHE A 190 1.88 -6.09 22.13
C PHE A 190 0.41 -6.49 22.34
N ALA A 191 -0.18 -6.12 23.49
CA ALA A 191 -1.62 -6.17 23.65
C ALA A 191 -2.27 -5.16 22.68
N ALA A 192 -3.53 -5.37 22.31
CA ALA A 192 -4.25 -4.42 21.48
C ALA A 192 -4.36 -3.07 22.21
N HIS A 193 -3.82 -2.01 21.62
CA HIS A 193 -3.95 -0.65 22.11
C HIS A 193 -5.17 0.01 21.47
N ALA A 194 -5.76 1.00 22.15
CA ALA A 194 -6.92 1.74 21.61
C ALA A 194 -6.60 2.52 20.32
N SER A 195 -5.31 2.74 20.05
CA SER A 195 -4.80 3.35 18.82
C SER A 195 -4.56 2.36 17.67
N ASP A 196 -4.82 1.06 17.89
CA ASP A 196 -4.57 0.04 16.89
C ASP A 196 -5.78 -0.16 15.97
N ILE A 197 -5.50 -0.47 14.71
CA ILE A 197 -6.52 -0.94 13.77
C ILE A 197 -6.48 -2.46 13.80
N ASN A 198 -7.43 -3.07 14.50
CA ASN A 198 -7.47 -4.51 14.79
C ASN A 198 -8.60 -5.26 14.07
N PHE A 199 -9.33 -4.59 13.18
CA PHE A 199 -10.35 -5.19 12.34
C PHE A 199 -9.77 -5.60 10.98
N ASP A 200 -10.38 -6.61 10.38
CA ASP A 200 -10.04 -7.09 9.04
C ASP A 200 -10.33 -6.04 7.98
N ILE A 201 -9.40 -5.91 7.01
CA ILE A 201 -9.59 -5.08 5.81
C ILE A 201 -9.32 -5.91 4.56
N ASP A 202 -10.33 -5.99 3.69
CA ASP A 202 -10.20 -6.59 2.36
C ASP A 202 -9.98 -5.53 1.28
N LEU A 203 -9.65 -5.98 0.07
CA LEU A 203 -9.54 -5.15 -1.12
C LEU A 203 -10.44 -5.71 -2.22
N VAL A 204 -11.20 -4.85 -2.88
CA VAL A 204 -11.99 -5.19 -4.06
C VAL A 204 -11.41 -4.46 -5.27
N PHE A 205 -10.95 -5.20 -6.27
CA PHE A 205 -10.63 -4.68 -7.59
C PHE A 205 -11.84 -4.79 -8.50
N SER A 206 -12.23 -3.73 -9.21
CA SER A 206 -13.00 -3.90 -10.45
C SER A 206 -12.03 -4.04 -11.62
N TRP A 207 -12.21 -5.09 -12.43
CA TRP A 207 -11.35 -5.37 -13.56
C TRP A 207 -12.13 -6.06 -14.69
N VAL A 208 -11.70 -5.83 -15.92
CA VAL A 208 -12.22 -6.48 -17.13
C VAL A 208 -11.06 -6.70 -18.10
N ASP A 209 -11.05 -7.85 -18.77
CA ASP A 209 -10.15 -8.09 -19.90
C ASP A 209 -10.65 -7.32 -21.12
N GLY A 210 -10.09 -6.12 -21.31
CA GLY A 210 -10.40 -5.27 -22.47
C GLY A 210 -9.99 -5.86 -23.81
N SER A 211 -9.15 -6.91 -23.83
CA SER A 211 -8.69 -7.61 -25.03
C SER A 211 -9.56 -8.80 -25.45
N SER A 212 -10.51 -9.20 -24.60
CA SER A 212 -11.44 -10.30 -24.91
C SER A 212 -12.32 -9.94 -26.11
N GLU A 213 -12.18 -10.72 -27.20
CA GLU A 213 -13.01 -10.58 -28.40
C GLU A 213 -14.50 -10.78 -28.07
N GLU A 214 -14.81 -11.66 -27.12
CA GLU A 214 -16.18 -11.88 -26.64
C GLU A 214 -16.71 -10.63 -25.92
N PHE A 215 -15.93 -10.05 -25.00
CA PHE A 215 -16.32 -8.81 -24.31
C PHE A 215 -16.55 -7.66 -25.30
N GLN A 216 -15.65 -7.49 -26.27
CA GLN A 216 -15.75 -6.46 -27.30
C GLN A 216 -16.97 -6.67 -28.21
N ALA A 217 -17.24 -7.91 -28.64
CA ALA A 217 -18.40 -8.24 -29.46
C ALA A 217 -19.72 -8.00 -28.70
N GLN A 218 -19.81 -8.42 -27.44
CA GLN A 218 -20.98 -8.19 -26.58
C GLN A 218 -21.22 -6.69 -26.35
N ARG A 219 -20.15 -5.93 -26.08
CA ARG A 219 -20.22 -4.47 -25.91
C ARG A 219 -20.69 -3.81 -27.20
N ALA A 220 -20.10 -4.15 -28.35
CA ALA A 220 -20.43 -3.56 -29.64
C ALA A 220 -21.88 -3.84 -30.06
N LEU A 221 -22.38 -5.08 -29.87
CA LEU A 221 -23.77 -5.44 -30.15
C LEU A 221 -24.76 -4.60 -29.33
N ARG A 222 -24.44 -4.32 -28.06
CA ARG A 222 -25.30 -3.53 -27.17
C ARG A 222 -25.17 -2.02 -27.41
N MET A 223 -24.03 -1.53 -27.89
CA MET A 223 -23.81 -0.12 -28.22
C MET A 223 -24.60 0.34 -29.46
N GLN A 224 -24.99 -0.56 -30.37
CA GLN A 224 -25.74 -0.21 -31.59
C GLN A 224 -27.08 0.51 -31.32
N ASN A 225 -27.61 0.43 -30.09
CA ASN A 225 -28.87 1.04 -29.68
C ASN A 225 -28.70 2.16 -28.63
N TYR A 226 -27.48 2.68 -28.40
CA TYR A 226 -27.21 3.61 -27.29
C TYR A 226 -26.41 4.85 -27.73
N ILE A 227 -26.77 6.04 -27.23
CA ILE A 227 -25.98 7.27 -27.40
C ILE A 227 -24.93 7.27 -26.30
N VAL A 228 -23.66 7.25 -26.69
CA VAL A 228 -22.52 7.21 -25.76
C VAL A 228 -21.85 8.59 -25.74
N GLY A 229 -21.55 9.12 -24.55
CA GLY A 229 -20.88 10.41 -24.39
C GLY A 229 -19.42 10.40 -24.85
N GLU A 230 -18.84 11.60 -25.02
CA GLU A 230 -17.49 11.82 -25.54
C GLU A 230 -16.40 11.07 -24.71
N GLY A 231 -15.50 10.34 -25.38
CA GLY A 231 -14.33 9.69 -24.76
C GLY A 231 -14.42 8.17 -24.50
N ASP A 232 -15.53 7.50 -24.86
CA ASP A 232 -15.73 6.06 -24.65
C ASP A 232 -15.31 5.14 -25.82
N GLU A 233 -14.76 5.71 -26.89
CA GLU A 233 -14.43 5.02 -28.15
C GLU A 233 -12.92 4.79 -28.40
N SER A 234 -12.02 5.17 -27.47
CA SER A 234 -10.58 5.16 -27.79
C SER A 234 -9.99 3.74 -27.91
N ALA A 235 -9.26 3.51 -29.01
CA ALA A 235 -8.60 2.22 -29.30
C ALA A 235 -7.56 1.80 -28.23
N ALA A 236 -7.08 2.76 -27.42
CA ALA A 236 -6.12 2.55 -26.35
C ALA A 236 -6.68 1.72 -25.17
N ARG A 237 -8.01 1.65 -25.00
CA ARG A 237 -8.69 0.87 -23.95
C ARG A 237 -8.71 -0.64 -24.20
N PHE A 238 -8.31 -1.13 -25.39
CA PHE A 238 -8.57 -2.51 -25.83
C PHE A 238 -7.34 -3.44 -25.82
N ARG A 239 -6.17 -2.98 -25.36
CA ARG A 239 -4.96 -3.82 -25.31
C ARG A 239 -4.46 -3.99 -23.88
N GLN A 240 -4.48 -5.24 -23.42
CA GLN A 240 -4.04 -5.70 -22.10
C GLN A 240 -2.55 -5.39 -21.86
N ILE A 241 -2.23 -4.59 -20.83
CA ILE A 241 -0.84 -4.36 -20.35
C ILE A 241 -0.58 -5.21 -19.08
N ASP A 242 -1.49 -6.14 -18.77
CA ASP A 242 -1.55 -6.90 -17.52
C ASP A 242 -1.55 -5.96 -16.30
N GLU A 243 -2.25 -4.82 -16.37
CA GLU A 243 -2.31 -3.85 -15.26
C GLU A 243 -2.71 -4.52 -13.93
N LEU A 244 -3.71 -5.42 -13.96
CA LEU A 244 -4.14 -6.18 -12.78
C LEU A 244 -2.98 -6.96 -12.12
N LYS A 245 -2.06 -7.53 -12.90
CA LYS A 245 -0.89 -8.24 -12.37
C LYS A 245 -0.04 -7.31 -11.52
N TYR A 246 0.24 -6.12 -12.02
CA TYR A 246 1.07 -5.14 -11.32
C TYR A 246 0.32 -4.46 -10.18
N ALA A 247 -1.00 -4.27 -10.30
CA ALA A 247 -1.85 -3.80 -9.21
C ALA A 247 -1.78 -4.78 -8.03
N LEU A 248 -1.92 -6.08 -8.29
CA LEU A 248 -1.75 -7.12 -7.27
C LEU A 248 -0.32 -7.16 -6.70
N ARG A 249 0.72 -7.03 -7.52
CA ARG A 249 2.11 -6.91 -7.00
C ARG A 249 2.27 -5.70 -6.09
N SER A 250 1.64 -4.57 -6.41
CA SER A 250 1.70 -3.37 -5.58
C SER A 250 1.11 -3.61 -4.18
N VAL A 251 -0.01 -4.36 -4.10
CA VAL A 251 -0.60 -4.80 -2.83
C VAL A 251 0.35 -5.71 -2.07
N HIS A 252 0.89 -6.74 -2.74
CA HIS A 252 1.83 -7.68 -2.12
C HIS A 252 3.07 -6.99 -1.53
N MET A 253 3.63 -6.01 -2.25
CA MET A 253 4.84 -5.30 -1.82
C MET A 253 4.56 -4.25 -0.74
N TYR A 254 3.41 -3.57 -0.77
CA TYR A 254 3.24 -2.31 -0.05
C TYR A 254 2.01 -2.23 0.86
N ALA A 255 1.07 -3.17 0.76
CA ALA A 255 -0.07 -3.29 1.67
C ALA A 255 -0.28 -4.75 2.14
N PRO A 256 0.73 -5.41 2.76
CA PRO A 256 0.67 -6.83 3.12
C PRO A 256 -0.31 -7.15 4.26
N TRP A 257 -0.95 -6.13 4.86
CA TRP A 257 -1.97 -6.24 5.89
C TRP A 257 -3.38 -6.47 5.31
N ILE A 258 -3.56 -6.35 3.99
CA ILE A 258 -4.82 -6.72 3.32
C ILE A 258 -5.07 -8.22 3.52
N ARG A 259 -6.24 -8.55 4.05
CA ARG A 259 -6.62 -9.92 4.41
C ARG A 259 -6.97 -10.76 3.18
N ARG A 260 -7.92 -10.30 2.37
CA ARG A 260 -8.34 -10.93 1.11
C ARG A 260 -8.50 -9.89 0.00
N ILE A 261 -8.28 -10.35 -1.22
CA ILE A 261 -8.49 -9.59 -2.45
C ILE A 261 -9.63 -10.25 -3.22
N PHE A 262 -10.66 -9.47 -3.53
CA PHE A 262 -11.74 -9.87 -4.42
C PHE A 262 -11.56 -9.14 -5.76
N VAL A 263 -11.60 -9.88 -6.86
CA VAL A 263 -11.59 -9.30 -8.21
C VAL A 263 -13.01 -9.39 -8.75
N ALA A 264 -13.75 -8.29 -8.68
CA ALA A 264 -15.10 -8.18 -9.25
C ALA A 264 -14.98 -8.09 -10.77
N THR A 265 -15.29 -9.19 -11.44
CA THR A 265 -15.11 -9.33 -12.89
C THR A 265 -15.94 -10.47 -13.46
N ASP A 266 -16.48 -10.25 -14.66
CA ASP A 266 -17.10 -11.28 -15.48
C ASP A 266 -16.12 -11.85 -16.54
N SER A 267 -14.86 -11.41 -16.51
CA SER A 267 -13.80 -11.91 -17.40
C SER A 267 -13.18 -13.20 -16.85
N ASP A 268 -12.63 -14.01 -17.77
CA ASP A 268 -11.88 -15.20 -17.41
C ASP A 268 -10.66 -14.85 -16.54
N ARG A 269 -10.30 -15.80 -15.68
CA ARG A 269 -9.09 -15.69 -14.86
C ARG A 269 -7.84 -15.65 -15.77
N PRO A 270 -6.94 -14.65 -15.63
CA PRO A 270 -5.73 -14.61 -16.42
C PRO A 270 -4.83 -15.84 -16.20
N ALA A 271 -4.24 -16.37 -17.27
CA ALA A 271 -3.43 -17.59 -17.23
C ALA A 271 -2.16 -17.47 -16.34
N TRP A 272 -1.65 -16.26 -16.12
CA TRP A 272 -0.51 -16.01 -15.24
C TRP A 272 -0.86 -16.07 -13.75
N LEU A 273 -2.15 -16.06 -13.39
CA LEU A 273 -2.61 -16.03 -12.01
C LEU A 273 -2.88 -17.45 -11.48
N ALA A 274 -1.94 -18.00 -10.71
CA ALA A 274 -2.08 -19.26 -10.02
C ALA A 274 -3.21 -19.23 -8.98
N ASP A 275 -3.75 -20.38 -8.61
CA ASP A 275 -4.76 -20.48 -7.55
C ASP A 275 -4.16 -20.13 -6.18
N ASP A 276 -4.77 -19.17 -5.49
CA ASP A 276 -4.31 -18.67 -4.19
C ASP A 276 -5.53 -18.25 -3.35
N PRO A 277 -5.65 -18.73 -2.09
CA PRO A 277 -6.82 -18.45 -1.26
C PRO A 277 -7.00 -16.96 -0.92
N ARG A 278 -5.97 -16.12 -1.12
CA ARG A 278 -6.06 -14.68 -0.90
C ARG A 278 -6.72 -13.93 -2.05
N VAL A 279 -6.78 -14.48 -3.25
CA VAL A 279 -7.33 -13.81 -4.44
C VAL A 279 -8.56 -14.57 -4.95
N THR A 280 -9.74 -13.95 -4.85
CA THR A 280 -11.01 -14.58 -5.23
C THR A 280 -11.67 -13.80 -6.36
N PHE A 281 -11.95 -14.45 -7.50
CA PHE A 281 -12.66 -13.84 -8.64
C PHE A 281 -14.17 -13.92 -8.41
N MET A 282 -14.83 -12.77 -8.42
CA MET A 282 -16.25 -12.60 -8.13
C MET A 282 -17.00 -12.14 -9.38
N PRO A 283 -17.71 -13.04 -10.08
CA PRO A 283 -18.59 -12.64 -11.16
C PRO A 283 -19.80 -11.89 -10.62
N SER A 284 -20.31 -10.95 -11.43
CA SER A 284 -21.37 -10.01 -11.07
C SER A 284 -22.63 -10.73 -10.56
N GLU A 285 -22.95 -11.89 -11.13
CA GLU A 285 -24.09 -12.74 -10.71
C GLU A 285 -24.05 -13.18 -9.23
N LYS A 286 -22.88 -13.16 -8.57
CA LYS A 286 -22.73 -13.57 -7.18
C LYS A 286 -23.06 -12.46 -6.18
N PHE A 287 -23.09 -11.21 -6.61
CA PHE A 287 -23.27 -10.06 -5.71
C PHE A 287 -24.28 -9.02 -6.21
N PHE A 288 -24.75 -9.08 -7.45
CA PHE A 288 -25.89 -8.25 -7.86
C PHE A 288 -27.17 -8.70 -7.16
N ALA A 289 -27.89 -7.74 -6.58
CA ALA A 289 -29.16 -8.00 -5.90
C ALA A 289 -30.24 -8.55 -6.87
N ASP A 290 -30.27 -8.04 -8.10
CA ASP A 290 -31.11 -8.54 -9.20
C ASP A 290 -30.22 -9.00 -10.37
N PRO A 291 -30.00 -10.31 -10.55
CA PRO A 291 -29.22 -10.82 -11.67
C PRO A 291 -29.86 -10.60 -13.05
N SER A 292 -31.15 -10.24 -13.13
CA SER A 292 -31.84 -10.05 -14.41
C SER A 292 -31.38 -8.82 -15.19
N VAL A 293 -30.71 -7.89 -14.51
CA VAL A 293 -30.15 -6.68 -15.14
C VAL A 293 -28.75 -6.89 -15.71
N LEU A 294 -28.18 -8.07 -15.51
CA LEU A 294 -26.90 -8.46 -16.07
C LEU A 294 -27.04 -9.00 -17.51
N PRO A 295 -25.96 -8.95 -18.30
CA PRO A 295 -24.65 -8.38 -17.98
C PRO A 295 -24.61 -6.86 -18.18
N THR A 296 -23.68 -6.21 -17.47
CA THR A 296 -23.45 -4.76 -17.57
C THR A 296 -22.05 -4.47 -18.12
N HIS A 297 -21.91 -3.35 -18.83
CA HIS A 297 -20.62 -2.77 -19.24
C HIS A 297 -20.37 -1.44 -18.51
N ASN A 298 -21.06 -1.22 -17.40
CA ASN A 298 -21.00 -0.01 -16.60
C ASN A 298 -20.31 -0.27 -15.26
N SER A 299 -19.13 0.30 -15.07
CA SER A 299 -18.41 0.16 -13.79
C SER A 299 -19.22 0.71 -12.62
N GLN A 300 -20.03 1.76 -12.81
CA GLN A 300 -20.86 2.34 -11.75
C GLN A 300 -21.96 1.37 -11.28
N ALA A 301 -22.51 0.57 -12.20
CA ALA A 301 -23.47 -0.49 -11.87
C ALA A 301 -22.81 -1.57 -11.00
N VAL A 302 -21.59 -1.98 -11.32
CA VAL A 302 -20.80 -2.94 -10.52
C VAL A 302 -20.42 -2.34 -9.15
N GLU A 303 -19.88 -1.13 -9.16
CA GLU A 303 -19.41 -0.38 -7.98
C GLU A 303 -20.53 -0.18 -6.93
N CYS A 304 -21.78 0.03 -7.36
CA CYS A 304 -22.91 0.22 -6.44
C CYS A 304 -23.40 -1.08 -5.77
N GLN A 305 -22.89 -2.24 -6.17
CA GLN A 305 -23.30 -3.56 -5.66
C GLN A 305 -22.20 -4.27 -4.84
N LEU A 306 -20.98 -3.71 -4.74
CA LEU A 306 -19.83 -4.41 -4.16
C LEU A 306 -20.01 -4.85 -2.69
N HIS A 307 -20.81 -4.13 -1.90
CA HIS A 307 -21.06 -4.47 -0.49
C HIS A 307 -21.81 -5.80 -0.30
N HIS A 308 -22.43 -6.32 -1.36
CA HIS A 308 -23.11 -7.62 -1.38
C HIS A 308 -22.15 -8.81 -1.55
N ILE A 309 -20.87 -8.58 -1.89
CA ILE A 309 -19.89 -9.66 -2.08
C ILE A 309 -19.87 -10.59 -0.84
N PRO A 310 -20.12 -11.90 -1.02
CA PRO A 310 -20.11 -12.86 0.08
C PRO A 310 -18.71 -12.95 0.74
N GLY A 311 -18.68 -12.87 2.07
CA GLY A 311 -17.43 -12.98 2.84
C GLY A 311 -16.54 -11.73 2.84
N LEU A 312 -16.98 -10.64 2.20
CA LEU A 312 -16.36 -9.32 2.30
C LEU A 312 -16.48 -8.79 3.75
N SER A 313 -15.36 -8.31 4.29
CA SER A 313 -15.29 -7.69 5.62
C SER A 313 -16.08 -6.37 5.69
N GLU A 314 -16.40 -5.95 6.92
CA GLU A 314 -17.09 -4.67 7.15
C GLU A 314 -16.28 -3.48 6.64
N HIS A 315 -14.95 -3.53 6.74
CA HIS A 315 -14.04 -2.50 6.25
C HIS A 315 -13.31 -3.03 5.03
N PHE A 316 -13.38 -2.34 3.91
CA PHE A 316 -12.66 -2.77 2.71
C PHE A 316 -12.19 -1.58 1.90
N LEU A 317 -11.22 -1.83 1.03
CA LEU A 317 -10.77 -0.87 0.04
C LEU A 317 -11.40 -1.22 -1.32
N TYR A 318 -11.73 -0.20 -2.10
CA TYR A 318 -12.00 -0.33 -3.52
C TYR A 318 -10.84 0.24 -4.33
N SER A 319 -10.47 -0.44 -5.41
CA SER A 319 -9.43 -0.01 -6.36
C SER A 319 -9.76 -0.46 -7.77
N ASN A 320 -9.25 0.26 -8.77
CA ASN A 320 -9.14 -0.23 -10.14
C ASN A 320 -7.76 -0.84 -10.40
N ASP A 321 -7.61 -1.52 -11.53
CA ASP A 321 -6.36 -2.08 -12.01
C ASP A 321 -5.34 -1.01 -12.46
N ASP A 322 -5.79 0.21 -12.73
CA ASP A 322 -4.96 1.37 -13.06
C ASP A 322 -4.48 2.17 -11.83
N MET A 323 -4.88 1.77 -10.62
CA MET A 323 -4.49 2.40 -9.34
C MET A 323 -3.46 1.53 -8.60
N PHE A 324 -2.36 2.14 -8.17
CA PHE A 324 -1.25 1.40 -7.58
C PHE A 324 -0.78 2.00 -6.25
N PHE A 325 -0.36 1.11 -5.33
CA PHE A 325 0.41 1.49 -4.15
C PHE A 325 1.85 1.82 -4.57
N GLY A 326 2.32 3.04 -4.32
CA GLY A 326 3.65 3.50 -4.72
C GLY A 326 4.77 3.15 -3.72
N ARG A 327 4.41 3.02 -2.45
CA ARG A 327 5.30 2.62 -1.35
C ARG A 327 4.50 2.01 -0.20
N SER A 328 5.19 1.42 0.78
CA SER A 328 4.54 0.83 1.95
C SER A 328 3.64 1.84 2.69
N VAL A 329 2.37 1.47 2.88
CA VAL A 329 1.38 2.21 3.66
C VAL A 329 0.76 1.29 4.72
N GLY A 330 0.34 1.86 5.84
CA GLY A 330 -0.41 1.14 6.88
C GLY A 330 -1.93 1.30 6.72
N PRO A 331 -2.74 0.54 7.47
CA PRO A 331 -4.20 0.69 7.48
C PRO A 331 -4.65 2.08 7.99
N ASP A 332 -3.81 2.76 8.77
CA ASP A 332 -3.98 4.13 9.24
C ASP A 332 -3.97 5.18 8.12
N MET A 333 -3.60 4.80 6.89
CA MET A 333 -3.81 5.63 5.72
C MET A 333 -5.31 5.76 5.38
N PHE A 334 -6.11 4.75 5.73
CA PHE A 334 -7.46 4.52 5.23
C PHE A 334 -8.54 4.55 6.30
N PHE A 335 -8.22 4.12 7.53
CA PHE A 335 -9.16 4.08 8.64
C PHE A 335 -8.53 4.62 9.92
N SER A 336 -9.34 5.23 10.78
CA SER A 336 -8.96 5.45 12.17
C SER A 336 -9.15 4.17 13.01
N PRO A 337 -8.55 4.08 14.21
CA PRO A 337 -8.79 2.98 15.14
C PRO A 337 -10.27 2.78 15.50
N GLY A 338 -11.07 3.87 15.46
CA GLY A 338 -12.52 3.82 15.69
C GLY A 338 -13.36 3.43 14.48
N GLY A 339 -12.75 3.03 13.36
CA GLY A 339 -13.47 2.63 12.13
C GLY A 339 -13.99 3.80 11.28
N ILE A 340 -13.57 5.03 11.54
CA ILE A 340 -13.84 6.19 10.65
C ILE A 340 -13.01 6.04 9.37
N SER A 341 -13.66 6.06 8.20
CA SER A 341 -12.97 5.99 6.90
C SER A 341 -12.30 7.32 6.54
N MET A 342 -11.17 7.27 5.83
CA MET A 342 -10.37 8.46 5.49
C MET A 342 -10.08 8.51 3.98
N PHE A 343 -10.74 9.43 3.27
CA PHE A 343 -10.63 9.52 1.82
C PHE A 343 -9.73 10.67 1.39
N ILE A 344 -9.15 10.57 0.19
CA ILE A 344 -8.23 11.57 -0.34
C ILE A 344 -8.99 12.48 -1.32
N GLU A 345 -9.14 13.74 -0.95
CA GLU A 345 -9.80 14.75 -1.78
C GLU A 345 -8.81 15.31 -2.81
N ALA A 346 -9.25 15.46 -4.06
CA ALA A 346 -8.44 16.04 -5.11
C ALA A 346 -8.54 17.57 -5.15
N ASP A 347 -7.57 18.19 -5.83
CA ASP A 347 -7.62 19.62 -6.12
C ASP A 347 -8.60 20.00 -7.24
N THR A 348 -9.06 19.04 -8.03
CA THR A 348 -10.01 19.27 -9.11
C THR A 348 -11.41 19.60 -8.59
N ARG A 349 -12.04 20.62 -9.17
CA ARG A 349 -13.41 21.03 -8.86
C ARG A 349 -14.40 20.34 -9.79
N ILE A 350 -15.55 19.95 -9.24
CA ILE A 350 -16.68 19.38 -10.03
C ILE A 350 -17.27 20.40 -11.01
N GLY A 351 -17.06 21.70 -10.78
CA GLY A 351 -17.64 22.75 -11.62
C GLY A 351 -19.12 23.00 -11.35
N LEU A 352 -19.70 23.93 -12.12
CA LEU A 352 -21.07 24.42 -11.98
C LEU A 352 -22.05 23.60 -12.86
N GLY A 353 -23.35 23.85 -12.65
CA GLY A 353 -24.44 23.29 -13.47
C GLY A 353 -24.93 21.91 -13.04
N HIS A 354 -26.03 21.49 -13.67
CA HIS A 354 -26.64 20.15 -13.55
C HIS A 354 -26.03 19.17 -14.54
N ASN A 355 -26.43 17.91 -14.54
CA ASN A 355 -26.05 16.90 -15.53
C ASN A 355 -26.38 17.34 -16.97
N ASP A 356 -25.61 16.84 -17.93
CA ASP A 356 -25.70 17.18 -19.34
C ASP A 356 -25.17 16.01 -20.18
N ASP A 357 -25.88 15.61 -21.23
CA ASP A 357 -25.55 14.43 -22.02
C ASP A 357 -24.25 14.62 -22.84
N ASP A 358 -23.83 15.87 -23.09
CA ASP A 358 -22.56 16.18 -23.75
C ASP A 358 -21.34 16.01 -22.81
N ARG A 359 -21.54 15.69 -21.53
CA ARG A 359 -20.45 15.47 -20.55
C ARG A 359 -20.13 14.01 -20.33
N SER A 360 -18.89 13.75 -19.91
CA SER A 360 -18.45 12.41 -19.52
C SER A 360 -19.29 11.84 -18.37
N GLY A 361 -19.44 10.52 -18.32
CA GLY A 361 -20.17 9.83 -17.25
C GLY A 361 -19.59 10.08 -15.84
N PHE A 362 -18.30 10.38 -15.73
CA PHE A 362 -17.66 10.78 -14.48
C PHE A 362 -18.12 12.16 -13.99
N GLU A 363 -18.14 13.15 -14.90
CA GLU A 363 -18.58 14.51 -14.60
C GLU A 363 -20.07 14.58 -14.26
N ASN A 364 -20.88 13.76 -14.93
CA ASN A 364 -22.31 13.65 -14.67
C ASN A 364 -22.59 12.99 -13.32
N ALA A 365 -21.98 11.83 -13.03
CA ALA A 365 -22.20 11.13 -11.77
C ALA A 365 -21.82 11.99 -10.55
N ALA A 366 -20.73 12.78 -10.62
CA ALA A 366 -20.37 13.71 -9.55
C ALA A 366 -21.46 14.77 -9.28
N ARG A 367 -22.19 15.21 -10.31
CA ARG A 367 -23.31 16.17 -10.18
C ARG A 367 -24.58 15.52 -9.67
N VAL A 368 -24.89 14.29 -10.10
CA VAL A 368 -25.98 13.48 -9.54
C VAL A 368 -25.74 13.28 -8.04
N ASN A 369 -24.54 12.83 -7.67
CA ASN A 369 -24.14 12.64 -6.29
C ASN A 369 -24.26 13.94 -5.47
N ARG A 370 -23.77 15.07 -6.00
CA ARG A 370 -23.92 16.38 -5.35
C ARG A 370 -25.37 16.71 -5.06
N ARG A 371 -26.26 16.52 -6.05
CA ARG A 371 -27.69 16.81 -5.90
C ARG A 371 -28.30 15.99 -4.76
N LEU A 372 -28.08 14.67 -4.77
CA LEU A 372 -28.59 13.76 -3.73
C LEU A 372 -28.10 14.15 -2.33
N LEU A 373 -26.81 14.46 -2.19
CA LEU A 373 -26.22 14.89 -0.91
C LEU A 373 -26.74 16.26 -0.45
N GLN A 374 -26.95 17.18 -1.39
CA GLN A 374 -27.51 18.49 -1.08
C GLN A 374 -28.97 18.40 -0.64
N GLU A 375 -29.78 17.59 -1.31
CA GLU A 375 -31.17 17.33 -0.92
C GLU A 375 -31.22 16.69 0.48
N ARG A 376 -30.32 15.76 0.77
CA ARG A 376 -30.31 15.01 2.05
C ARG A 376 -29.76 15.79 3.24
N PHE A 377 -28.69 16.54 3.06
CA PHE A 377 -27.92 17.17 4.14
C PHE A 377 -27.93 18.70 4.09
N GLY A 378 -28.40 19.31 3.00
CA GLY A 378 -28.30 20.76 2.78
C GLY A 378 -26.89 21.25 2.46
N LEU A 379 -25.95 20.34 2.18
CA LEU A 379 -24.53 20.64 1.94
C LEU A 379 -24.12 20.26 0.51
N MET A 380 -23.29 21.08 -0.12
CA MET A 380 -22.84 20.88 -1.49
C MET A 380 -21.40 20.36 -1.54
N THR A 381 -21.14 19.35 -2.37
CA THR A 381 -19.79 18.86 -2.68
C THR A 381 -19.14 19.71 -3.78
N THR A 382 -17.86 20.06 -3.58
CA THR A 382 -17.15 20.98 -4.50
C THR A 382 -15.99 20.35 -5.26
N ARG A 383 -15.47 19.22 -4.79
CA ARG A 383 -14.22 18.62 -5.26
C ARG A 383 -14.38 17.15 -5.61
N HIS A 384 -13.60 16.71 -6.59
CA HIS A 384 -13.43 15.28 -6.86
C HIS A 384 -12.50 14.65 -5.83
N LEU A 385 -12.33 13.33 -5.93
CA LEU A 385 -11.40 12.55 -5.13
C LEU A 385 -10.17 12.20 -5.97
N GLU A 386 -9.06 11.95 -5.30
CA GLU A 386 -7.88 11.41 -5.97
C GLU A 386 -8.17 10.00 -6.49
N HIS A 387 -7.66 9.68 -7.68
CA HIS A 387 -7.83 8.36 -8.30
C HIS A 387 -6.82 7.36 -7.70
N ALA A 388 -7.16 6.87 -6.50
CA ALA A 388 -6.38 5.93 -5.71
C ALA A 388 -7.31 4.96 -4.98
N ALA A 389 -6.74 3.92 -4.35
CA ALA A 389 -7.54 3.01 -3.52
C ALA A 389 -8.32 3.80 -2.45
N THR A 390 -9.60 3.46 -2.25
CA THR A 390 -10.53 4.21 -1.40
C THR A 390 -11.14 3.35 -0.30
N PRO A 391 -11.28 3.85 0.94
CA PRO A 391 -11.87 3.08 2.04
C PRO A 391 -13.40 3.14 2.05
N LEU A 392 -14.01 1.98 2.20
CA LEU A 392 -15.45 1.76 2.24
C LEU A 392 -15.85 0.94 3.46
N ARG A 393 -17.10 1.12 3.88
CA ARG A 393 -17.75 0.33 4.92
C ARG A 393 -19.00 -0.31 4.37
N LYS A 394 -19.09 -1.62 4.52
CA LYS A 394 -20.24 -2.42 4.04
C LYS A 394 -21.55 -1.92 4.62
N SER A 395 -21.59 -1.65 5.93
CA SER A 395 -22.79 -1.11 6.59
C SER A 395 -23.24 0.26 6.06
N VAL A 396 -22.30 1.15 5.73
CA VAL A 396 -22.61 2.49 5.20
C VAL A 396 -23.09 2.41 3.76
N MET A 397 -22.51 1.55 2.92
CA MET A 397 -23.01 1.31 1.57
C MET A 397 -24.43 0.73 1.59
N ALA A 398 -24.70 -0.25 2.46
CA ALA A 398 -26.04 -0.81 2.61
C ALA A 398 -27.07 0.22 3.13
N GLU A 399 -26.64 1.18 3.96
CA GLU A 399 -27.49 2.30 4.37
C GLU A 399 -27.81 3.23 3.21
N MET A 400 -26.80 3.61 2.43
CA MET A 400 -26.99 4.46 1.24
C MET A 400 -27.89 3.80 0.20
N GLU A 401 -27.75 2.49 -0.03
CA GLU A 401 -28.61 1.73 -0.93
C GLU A 401 -30.08 1.80 -0.49
N ARG A 402 -30.37 1.80 0.81
CA ARG A 402 -31.74 1.98 1.32
C ARG A 402 -32.23 3.43 1.20
N GLU A 403 -31.35 4.38 1.47
CA GLU A 403 -31.67 5.82 1.45
C GLU A 403 -31.95 6.32 0.02
N PHE A 404 -31.15 5.86 -0.95
CA PHE A 404 -31.22 6.24 -2.36
C PHE A 404 -31.60 5.04 -3.23
N ALA A 405 -32.60 4.26 -2.79
CA ALA A 405 -32.98 2.99 -3.40
C ALA A 405 -33.27 3.10 -4.90
N ASP A 406 -33.97 4.14 -5.32
CA ASP A 406 -34.30 4.37 -6.74
C ASP A 406 -33.02 4.64 -7.57
N ASP A 407 -32.10 5.47 -7.07
CA ASP A 407 -30.84 5.78 -7.76
C ASP A 407 -29.91 4.56 -7.85
N PHE A 408 -29.85 3.74 -6.79
CA PHE A 408 -29.10 2.48 -6.77
C PHE A 408 -29.68 1.47 -7.74
N ALA A 409 -31.01 1.24 -7.71
CA ALA A 409 -31.68 0.31 -8.62
C ALA A 409 -31.53 0.74 -10.08
N ALA A 410 -31.73 2.03 -10.38
CA ALA A 410 -31.57 2.57 -11.73
C ALA A 410 -30.12 2.45 -12.23
N THR A 411 -29.13 2.69 -11.35
CA THR A 411 -27.71 2.55 -11.72
C THR A 411 -27.31 1.11 -11.91
N ALA A 412 -27.74 0.19 -11.03
CA ALA A 412 -27.51 -1.25 -11.17
C ALA A 412 -28.12 -1.80 -12.48
N ALA A 413 -29.28 -1.28 -12.89
CA ALA A 413 -29.93 -1.66 -14.13
C ALA A 413 -29.34 -1.02 -15.41
N SER A 414 -28.36 -0.12 -15.28
CA SER A 414 -27.80 0.63 -16.39
C SER A 414 -26.68 -0.15 -17.07
N THR A 415 -26.94 -0.68 -18.28
CA THR A 415 -25.96 -1.45 -19.06
C THR A 415 -24.71 -0.63 -19.44
N PHE A 416 -24.87 0.66 -19.72
CA PHE A 416 -23.79 1.61 -20.00
C PHE A 416 -23.87 2.80 -19.03
N ARG A 417 -22.78 3.56 -18.91
CA ARG A 417 -22.79 4.80 -18.13
C ARG A 417 -23.82 5.76 -18.71
N ALA A 418 -24.72 6.23 -17.85
CA ALA A 418 -25.74 7.22 -18.17
C ALA A 418 -25.51 8.51 -17.38
N SER A 419 -25.99 9.64 -17.90
CA SER A 419 -25.89 10.95 -17.24
C SER A 419 -26.65 11.04 -15.90
N THR A 420 -27.50 10.05 -15.63
CA THR A 420 -28.29 9.90 -14.40
C THR A 420 -27.72 8.91 -13.40
N ASN A 421 -26.65 8.17 -13.74
CA ASN A 421 -26.07 7.19 -12.83
C ASN A 421 -25.34 7.87 -11.66
N ILE A 422 -25.35 7.21 -10.51
CA ILE A 422 -24.53 7.58 -9.35
C ILE A 422 -23.16 6.91 -9.45
N SER A 423 -22.14 7.54 -8.87
CA SER A 423 -20.87 6.85 -8.60
C SER A 423 -20.71 6.65 -7.10
N VAL A 424 -20.84 5.41 -6.66
CA VAL A 424 -20.86 5.08 -5.23
C VAL A 424 -19.46 5.16 -4.64
N THR A 425 -18.51 4.45 -5.24
CA THR A 425 -17.11 4.39 -4.79
C THR A 425 -16.35 5.67 -5.13
N ASN A 426 -16.78 6.42 -6.15
CA ASN A 426 -16.24 7.74 -6.45
C ASN A 426 -17.20 8.85 -5.97
N SER A 427 -16.82 9.54 -4.90
CA SER A 427 -17.52 10.68 -4.27
C SER A 427 -18.78 10.38 -3.43
N LEU A 428 -19.78 9.60 -3.87
CA LEU A 428 -21.06 9.52 -3.13
C LEU A 428 -20.87 8.97 -1.73
N TYR A 429 -20.23 7.80 -1.60
CA TYR A 429 -19.98 7.19 -0.30
C TYR A 429 -19.18 8.11 0.62
N HIS A 430 -18.11 8.69 0.09
CA HIS A 430 -17.15 9.44 0.90
C HIS A 430 -17.77 10.70 1.49
N TYR A 431 -18.53 11.45 0.68
CA TYR A 431 -19.22 12.63 1.17
C TYR A 431 -20.46 12.29 2.00
N TYR A 432 -21.20 11.21 1.69
CA TYR A 432 -22.27 10.72 2.56
C TYR A 432 -21.73 10.37 3.95
N ALA A 433 -20.64 9.61 4.01
CA ALA A 433 -19.98 9.22 5.25
C ALA A 433 -19.39 10.45 5.98
N LEU A 434 -18.84 11.43 5.26
CA LEU A 434 -18.34 12.69 5.85
C LEU A 434 -19.49 13.49 6.49
N MET A 435 -20.56 13.75 5.72
CA MET A 435 -21.71 14.56 6.16
C MET A 435 -22.50 13.91 7.30
N SER A 436 -22.40 12.59 7.44
CA SER A 436 -22.96 11.84 8.56
C SER A 436 -21.99 11.56 9.71
N GLY A 437 -20.78 12.16 9.70
CA GLY A 437 -19.82 12.07 10.80
C GLY A 437 -19.05 10.74 10.91
N ARG A 438 -19.01 9.94 9.84
CA ARG A 438 -18.39 8.61 9.76
C ARG A 438 -17.16 8.53 8.86
N SER A 439 -16.77 9.66 8.27
CA SER A 439 -15.54 9.79 7.49
C SER A 439 -14.86 11.14 7.72
N VAL A 440 -13.55 11.21 7.47
CA VAL A 440 -12.76 12.45 7.45
C VAL A 440 -11.89 12.51 6.19
N VAL A 441 -11.36 13.68 5.87
CA VAL A 441 -10.41 13.85 4.75
C VAL A 441 -9.01 13.45 5.20
N GLN A 442 -8.37 12.56 4.45
CA GLN A 442 -6.95 12.22 4.58
C GLN A 442 -6.08 13.35 4.01
N LYS A 443 -5.21 13.92 4.84
CA LYS A 443 -4.39 15.10 4.49
C LYS A 443 -2.91 14.80 4.32
N SER A 444 -2.43 13.62 4.72
CA SER A 444 -1.01 13.28 4.63
C SER A 444 -0.64 12.44 3.41
N ALA A 445 -1.62 11.91 2.67
CA ALA A 445 -1.37 11.09 1.49
C ALA A 445 -0.77 11.91 0.34
N THR A 446 0.20 11.32 -0.36
CA THR A 446 0.71 11.86 -1.63
C THR A 446 0.28 10.99 -2.81
N VAL A 447 -0.50 11.56 -3.72
CA VAL A 447 -1.03 10.88 -4.90
C VAL A 447 -0.49 11.51 -6.18
N LYS A 448 -0.30 10.68 -7.22
CA LYS A 448 0.08 11.16 -8.54
C LYS A 448 -0.78 10.56 -9.64
N TYR A 449 -1.58 11.38 -10.29
CA TYR A 449 -2.19 11.04 -11.58
C TYR A 449 -1.16 11.20 -12.71
N VAL A 450 -1.06 10.20 -13.58
CA VAL A 450 -0.23 10.23 -14.79
C VAL A 450 -1.08 9.87 -16.00
N ASP A 451 -1.16 10.82 -16.93
CA ASP A 451 -1.70 10.58 -18.26
C ASP A 451 -0.64 9.92 -19.15
N THR A 452 -0.84 8.65 -19.48
CA THR A 452 0.14 7.85 -20.25
C THR A 452 0.10 8.11 -21.75
N THR A 453 -0.86 8.88 -22.26
CA THR A 453 -1.00 9.16 -23.69
C THR A 453 -0.26 10.42 -24.14
N VAL A 454 0.32 11.19 -23.20
CA VAL A 454 1.04 12.44 -23.48
C VAL A 454 2.52 12.37 -23.10
N LYS A 455 3.39 13.09 -23.84
CA LYS A 455 4.86 13.04 -23.62
C LYS A 455 5.26 13.48 -22.22
N ALA A 456 4.50 14.39 -21.62
CA ALA A 456 4.70 14.84 -20.26
C ALA A 456 4.51 13.72 -19.23
N GLY A 457 3.50 12.86 -19.42
CA GLY A 457 3.24 11.75 -18.51
C GLY A 457 4.31 10.68 -18.56
N LEU A 458 4.86 10.34 -19.73
CA LEU A 458 6.02 9.43 -19.79
C LEU A 458 7.24 9.98 -19.02
N ARG A 459 7.46 11.30 -19.04
CA ARG A 459 8.52 11.93 -18.22
C ARG A 459 8.20 11.86 -16.72
N GLN A 460 6.93 11.97 -16.35
CA GLN A 460 6.49 11.81 -14.97
C GLN A 460 6.71 10.37 -14.48
N MET A 461 6.44 9.34 -15.30
CA MET A 461 6.75 7.94 -14.96
C MET A 461 8.24 7.72 -14.67
N ASN A 462 9.14 8.29 -15.48
CA ASN A 462 10.58 8.21 -15.22
C ASN A 462 10.96 8.82 -13.85
N SER A 463 10.31 9.92 -13.48
CA SER A 463 10.52 10.59 -12.19
C SER A 463 9.96 9.74 -11.04
N LEU A 464 8.75 9.19 -11.21
CA LEU A 464 8.13 8.28 -10.25
C LEU A 464 8.99 7.04 -10.00
N LEU A 465 9.52 6.41 -11.05
CA LEU A 465 10.36 5.21 -10.95
C LEU A 465 11.66 5.48 -10.20
N LYS A 466 12.26 6.66 -10.43
CA LYS A 466 13.50 7.08 -9.79
C LYS A 466 13.30 7.42 -8.31
N ASP A 467 12.25 8.18 -8.00
CA ASP A 467 12.05 8.78 -6.68
C ASP A 467 11.22 7.91 -5.74
N ARG A 468 10.24 7.17 -6.27
CA ARG A 468 9.33 6.26 -5.52
C ARG A 468 8.76 6.92 -4.26
N SER A 469 8.37 8.19 -4.41
CA SER A 469 8.06 9.09 -3.30
C SER A 469 6.56 9.25 -3.03
N MET A 470 5.71 8.67 -3.86
CA MET A 470 4.25 8.76 -3.76
C MET A 470 3.68 7.58 -2.96
N ASP A 471 2.67 7.84 -2.14
CA ASP A 471 1.86 6.78 -1.50
C ASP A 471 1.07 6.02 -2.56
N PHE A 472 0.48 6.75 -3.50
CA PHE A 472 -0.35 6.22 -4.57
C PHE A 472 -0.03 6.88 -5.91
N PHE A 473 -0.25 6.16 -6.98
CA PHE A 473 -0.32 6.76 -8.31
C PHE A 473 -1.29 5.98 -9.18
N CYS A 474 -1.76 6.62 -10.24
CA CYS A 474 -2.54 5.96 -11.27
C CYS A 474 -1.99 6.26 -12.66
N LEU A 475 -2.15 5.29 -13.56
CA LEU A 475 -1.71 5.37 -14.94
C LEU A 475 -2.94 5.27 -15.83
N ASN A 476 -3.41 6.37 -16.38
CA ASN A 476 -4.65 6.41 -17.14
C ASN A 476 -4.45 7.06 -18.51
N ASP A 477 -5.49 7.05 -19.33
CA ASP A 477 -5.49 7.51 -20.70
C ASP A 477 -6.19 8.86 -20.86
N GLY A 478 -5.48 9.84 -21.38
CA GLY A 478 -6.07 11.09 -21.86
C GLY A 478 -6.85 10.90 -23.15
N SER A 479 -7.82 11.78 -23.37
CA SER A 479 -8.70 11.79 -24.54
C SER A 479 -7.99 12.19 -25.85
N GLU A 480 -6.85 12.88 -25.77
CA GLU A 480 -6.08 13.37 -26.92
C GLU A 480 -4.66 12.77 -26.92
N PRO A 481 -4.44 11.58 -27.51
CA PRO A 481 -3.14 10.93 -27.47
C PRO A 481 -2.08 11.64 -28.33
N GLU A 482 -0.96 12.04 -27.72
CA GLU A 482 0.25 12.53 -28.43
C GLU A 482 1.22 11.41 -28.81
N ILE A 483 1.01 10.22 -28.25
CA ILE A 483 1.94 9.09 -28.29
C ILE A 483 1.29 7.90 -28.98
N ASP A 484 2.06 7.27 -29.86
CA ASP A 484 1.67 6.02 -30.49
C ASP A 484 1.41 4.89 -29.46
N LEU A 485 0.41 4.07 -29.73
CA LEU A 485 -0.08 3.04 -28.81
C LEU A 485 0.99 1.98 -28.50
N GLU A 486 1.81 1.56 -29.48
CA GLU A 486 2.86 0.57 -29.27
C GLU A 486 3.95 1.12 -28.35
N LEU A 487 4.35 2.38 -28.59
CA LEU A 487 5.31 3.07 -27.74
C LEU A 487 4.79 3.23 -26.30
N ARG A 488 3.52 3.63 -26.13
CA ARG A 488 2.86 3.75 -24.82
C ARG A 488 2.87 2.40 -24.10
N THR A 489 2.34 1.35 -24.73
CA THR A 489 2.26 -0.02 -24.19
C THR A 489 3.62 -0.44 -23.66
N ARG A 490 4.66 -0.39 -24.50
CA ARG A 490 6.02 -0.78 -24.10
C ARG A 490 6.53 0.04 -22.91
N LYS A 491 6.28 1.36 -22.89
CA LYS A 491 6.77 2.24 -21.82
C LYS A 491 6.05 2.02 -20.49
N VAL A 492 4.75 1.75 -20.52
CA VAL A 492 3.97 1.41 -19.33
C VAL A 492 4.37 0.04 -18.79
N THR A 493 4.51 -0.98 -19.64
CA THR A 493 5.00 -2.31 -19.22
C THR A 493 6.39 -2.22 -18.60
N GLU A 494 7.34 -1.55 -19.27
CA GLU A 494 8.70 -1.34 -18.76
C GLU A 494 8.68 -0.59 -17.42
N PHE A 495 7.82 0.41 -17.27
CA PHE A 495 7.67 1.11 -16.00
C PHE A 495 7.15 0.17 -14.90
N LEU A 496 6.06 -0.56 -15.14
CA LEU A 496 5.43 -1.42 -14.14
C LEU A 496 6.31 -2.61 -13.73
N GLU A 497 7.00 -3.25 -14.68
CA GLU A 497 8.00 -4.30 -14.41
C GLU A 497 9.12 -3.79 -13.50
N ASN A 498 9.62 -2.59 -13.76
CA ASN A 498 10.66 -1.98 -12.94
C ASN A 498 10.11 -1.44 -11.62
N TYR A 499 8.88 -0.95 -11.57
CA TYR A 499 8.31 -0.43 -10.34
C TYR A 499 7.97 -1.57 -9.36
N TYR A 500 7.48 -2.69 -9.88
CA TYR A 500 7.06 -3.87 -9.12
C TYR A 500 7.80 -5.14 -9.57
N PRO A 501 9.13 -5.23 -9.35
CA PRO A 501 9.93 -6.35 -9.85
C PRO A 501 9.75 -7.64 -9.04
N VAL A 502 9.19 -7.56 -7.83
CA VAL A 502 8.96 -8.71 -6.95
C VAL A 502 7.64 -9.36 -7.34
N LYS A 503 7.71 -10.60 -7.85
CA LYS A 503 6.51 -11.39 -8.15
C LYS A 503 5.74 -11.68 -6.88
N ALA A 504 4.42 -11.58 -6.95
CA ALA A 504 3.55 -12.03 -5.88
C ALA A 504 3.43 -13.58 -5.89
N PRO A 505 3.07 -14.22 -4.76
CA PRO A 505 3.05 -15.68 -4.68
C PRO A 505 1.96 -16.34 -5.54
N TRP A 506 0.97 -15.56 -5.97
CA TRP A 506 -0.11 -16.00 -6.88
C TRP A 506 0.26 -15.86 -8.37
N GLU A 507 1.51 -15.54 -8.70
CA GLU A 507 1.99 -15.55 -10.08
C GLU A 507 2.64 -16.91 -10.41
N ALA A 508 2.18 -17.54 -11.49
CA ALA A 508 2.68 -18.83 -11.97
C ALA A 508 4.11 -18.76 -12.57
#